data_AF-A0A2T6VC29-F1
#
_entry.id   AF-A0A2T6VC29-F1
#
_cell.length_a   1.000
_cell.length_b   1.000
_cell.length_c   1.000
_cell.angle_alpha   90.00
_cell.angle_beta   90.00
_cell.angle_gamma   90.00
#
_symmetry.space_group_name_H-M   'P 1'
#
loop_
_entity.id
_entity.type
_entity.pdbx_description
1 polymer ?
#
loop_
_entity_poly.entity_id
_entity_poly.type
_entity_poly.pdbx_seq_one_letter_code
_entity_poly.pdbx_strand_id
1 'polypeptide(L)'
;LLIVTPSDHLIKDLQAYENAIKKAINLAQKGFLVTFGVSIEKPNTEFGYIESPNALDVKRFIEKPSLEKAIEFQKSGGFYFNSGMFVFQAGVFLDELKKHAPTILKGCERA
;
A
#
# COMPACT_ATOMS: atom_id res chain seq x y z
N LEU A 1 16.13 -3.61 4.39
CA LEU A 1 14.77 -3.63 3.80
C LEU A 1 13.81 -4.03 4.89
N LEU A 2 12.64 -3.41 4.96
CA LEU A 2 11.55 -3.81 5.84
C LEU A 2 10.39 -4.33 4.99
N ILE A 3 9.77 -5.41 5.45
CA ILE A 3 8.53 -5.96 4.93
C ILE A 3 7.51 -5.84 6.06
N VAL A 4 6.50 -5.00 5.87
CA VAL A 4 5.46 -4.72 6.87
C VAL A 4 4.21 -5.48 6.47
N THR A 5 3.73 -6.35 7.35
CA THR A 5 2.56 -7.20 7.11
C THR A 5 1.60 -7.18 8.30
N PRO A 6 0.30 -6.96 8.07
CA PRO A 6 -0.72 -7.21 9.08
C PRO A 6 -0.70 -8.69 9.52
N SER A 7 -0.92 -8.95 10.80
CA SER A 7 -0.88 -10.30 11.38
C SER A 7 -2.18 -11.08 11.26
N ASP A 8 -3.25 -10.41 10.81
CA ASP A 8 -4.64 -10.87 10.81
C ASP A 8 -5.20 -11.11 9.39
N HIS A 9 -4.35 -11.05 8.36
CA HIS A 9 -4.73 -11.39 6.98
C HIS A 9 -4.52 -12.87 6.67
N LEU A 10 -5.53 -13.49 6.05
CA LEU A 10 -5.42 -14.87 5.55
C LEU A 10 -5.07 -14.87 4.05
N ILE A 11 -3.86 -15.31 3.72
CA ILE A 11 -3.39 -15.47 2.34
C ILE A 11 -3.16 -16.95 2.08
N LYS A 12 -3.97 -17.54 1.18
CA LYS A 12 -3.95 -18.98 0.91
C LYS A 12 -2.89 -19.38 -0.13
N ASP A 13 -2.72 -18.55 -1.17
CA ASP A 13 -1.75 -18.81 -2.24
C ASP A 13 -0.38 -18.24 -1.84
N LEU A 14 0.40 -19.05 -1.14
CA LEU A 14 1.75 -18.68 -0.68
C LEU A 14 2.72 -18.46 -1.84
N GLN A 15 2.55 -19.17 -2.96
CA GLN A 15 3.47 -19.02 -4.09
C GLN A 15 3.26 -17.68 -4.80
N ALA A 16 2.00 -17.27 -5.00
CA ALA A 16 1.67 -15.96 -5.53
C ALA A 16 2.15 -14.84 -4.60
N TYR A 17 1.97 -15.02 -3.28
CA TYR A 17 2.46 -14.10 -2.26
C TYR A 17 3.98 -13.90 -2.34
N GLU A 18 4.76 -14.98 -2.33
CA GLU A 18 6.21 -14.90 -2.44
C GLU A 18 6.66 -14.20 -3.72
N ASN A 19 5.98 -14.47 -4.84
CA ASN A 19 6.29 -13.83 -6.12
C ASN A 19 6.01 -12.33 -6.09
N ALA A 20 4.90 -11.91 -5.45
CA ALA A 20 4.59 -10.49 -5.24
C ALA A 20 5.65 -9.82 -4.36
N ILE A 21 6.06 -10.46 -3.26
CA ILE A 21 7.10 -9.96 -2.35
C ILE A 21 8.44 -9.80 -3.06
N LYS A 22 8.86 -10.78 -3.87
CA LYS A 22 10.11 -10.69 -4.66
C LYS A 22 10.11 -9.49 -5.61
N LYS A 23 8.98 -9.22 -6.30
CA LYS A 23 8.82 -8.03 -7.15
C LYS A 23 8.89 -6.74 -6.32
N ALA A 24 8.22 -6.70 -5.18
CA ALA A 24 8.22 -5.55 -4.29
C ALA A 24 9.62 -5.24 -3.73
N ILE A 25 10.39 -6.28 -3.37
CA ILE A 25 11.79 -6.12 -2.93
C ILE A 25 12.63 -5.45 -4.03
N ASN A 26 12.50 -5.87 -5.29
CA ASN A 26 13.26 -5.27 -6.40
C ASN A 26 12.92 -3.79 -6.59
N LEU A 27 11.64 -3.41 -6.44
CA LEU A 27 11.22 -2.01 -6.50
C LEU A 27 11.70 -1.21 -5.29
N ALA A 28 11.61 -1.75 -4.07
CA ALA A 28 12.07 -1.09 -2.86
C ALA A 28 13.59 -0.85 -2.88
N GLN A 29 14.37 -1.75 -3.47
CA GLN A 29 15.82 -1.56 -3.68
C GLN A 29 16.14 -0.35 -4.57
N LYS A 30 15.21 0.08 -5.42
CA LYS A 30 15.32 1.29 -6.26
C LYS A 30 14.87 2.57 -5.55
N GLY A 31 14.52 2.48 -4.27
CA GLY A 31 14.14 3.63 -3.44
C GLY A 31 12.64 3.93 -3.41
N PHE A 32 11.79 3.02 -3.89
CA PHE A 32 10.33 3.19 -3.83
C PHE A 32 9.73 2.72 -2.51
N LEU A 33 8.64 3.37 -2.08
CA LEU A 33 7.69 2.81 -1.11
C LEU A 33 6.68 1.95 -1.86
N VAL A 34 6.70 0.63 -1.63
CA VAL A 34 5.85 -0.32 -2.37
C VAL A 34 4.65 -0.70 -1.51
N THR A 35 3.46 -0.70 -2.11
CA THR A 35 2.20 -1.23 -1.56
C THR A 35 1.67 -2.34 -2.47
N PHE A 36 0.66 -3.09 -2.03
CA PHE A 36 0.06 -4.18 -2.79
C PHE A 36 -1.44 -3.93 -2.98
N GLY A 37 -1.86 -3.95 -4.25
CA GLY A 37 -3.26 -3.84 -4.64
C GLY A 37 -3.97 -5.18 -4.64
N VAL A 38 -5.19 -5.23 -4.12
CA VAL A 38 -6.12 -6.36 -4.24
C VAL A 38 -7.30 -5.96 -5.14
N SER A 39 -7.72 -6.85 -6.04
CA SER A 39 -8.85 -6.61 -6.94
C SER A 39 -10.14 -6.34 -6.16
N ILE A 40 -10.94 -5.40 -6.64
CA ILE A 40 -12.20 -5.00 -6.01
C ILE A 40 -13.35 -5.87 -6.56
N GLU A 41 -13.78 -6.87 -5.80
CA GLU A 41 -14.97 -7.67 -6.15
C GLU A 41 -16.27 -6.96 -5.80
N LYS A 42 -16.28 -6.26 -4.67
CA LYS A 42 -17.41 -5.48 -4.17
C LYS A 42 -16.91 -4.19 -3.56
N PRO A 43 -17.64 -3.07 -3.72
CA PRO A 43 -17.23 -1.81 -3.14
C PRO A 43 -17.37 -1.89 -1.61
N ASN A 44 -16.33 -1.48 -0.90
CA ASN A 44 -16.29 -1.48 0.56
C ASN A 44 -15.63 -0.17 1.03
N THR A 45 -16.23 0.49 2.02
CA THR A 45 -15.80 1.80 2.54
C THR A 45 -14.80 1.71 3.69
N GLU A 46 -14.54 0.51 4.23
CA GLU A 46 -13.62 0.27 5.34
C GLU A 46 -12.17 0.06 4.87
N PHE A 47 -11.97 -0.20 3.58
CA PHE A 47 -10.64 -0.33 2.98
C PHE A 47 -10.14 1.01 2.41
N GLY A 48 -8.81 1.16 2.40
CA GLY A 48 -8.13 2.11 1.53
C GLY A 48 -8.14 1.64 0.08
N TYR A 49 -8.08 2.59 -0.86
CA TYR A 49 -8.05 2.39 -2.30
C TYR A 49 -6.78 2.99 -2.89
N ILE A 50 -6.23 2.32 -3.89
CA ILE A 50 -5.06 2.72 -4.65
C ILE A 50 -5.52 2.94 -6.10
N GLU A 51 -5.34 4.15 -6.62
CA GLU A 51 -5.52 4.41 -8.05
C GLU A 51 -4.23 4.08 -8.80
N SER A 52 -4.23 3.02 -9.60
CA SER A 52 -3.09 2.59 -10.40
C SER A 52 -3.55 2.06 -11.77
N PRO A 53 -3.61 2.90 -12.82
CA PRO A 53 -4.13 2.51 -14.13
C PRO A 53 -3.33 1.40 -14.83
N ASN A 54 -2.04 1.25 -14.49
CA ASN A 54 -1.13 0.28 -15.08
C ASN A 54 -0.69 -0.81 -14.08
N ALA A 55 -1.33 -0.87 -12.90
CA ALA A 55 -1.00 -1.78 -11.81
C ALA A 55 0.46 -1.73 -11.32
N LEU A 56 1.13 -0.59 -11.52
CA LEU A 56 2.51 -0.35 -11.08
C LEU A 56 2.66 1.03 -10.42
N ASP A 57 2.31 2.09 -11.15
CA ASP A 57 2.42 3.46 -10.66
C ASP A 57 1.15 3.86 -9.91
N VAL A 58 1.32 4.39 -8.70
CA VAL A 58 0.21 4.88 -7.88
C VAL A 58 0.00 6.36 -8.16
N LYS A 59 -1.16 6.71 -8.70
CA LYS A 59 -1.56 8.11 -8.91
C LYS A 59 -1.96 8.78 -7.59
N ARG A 60 -2.70 8.07 -6.75
CA ARG A 60 -3.09 8.53 -5.42
C ARG A 60 -3.55 7.37 -4.54
N PHE A 61 -3.53 7.63 -3.25
CA PHE A 61 -4.01 6.74 -2.20
C PHE A 61 -5.23 7.40 -1.52
N ILE A 62 -6.32 6.67 -1.36
CA ILE A 62 -7.58 7.15 -0.76
C ILE A 62 -7.93 6.25 0.42
N GLU A 63 -7.86 6.76 1.65
CA GLU A 63 -8.25 5.98 2.83
C GLU A 63 -9.76 6.11 3.07
N LYS A 64 -10.47 4.96 3.08
CA LYS A 64 -11.88 4.83 3.50
C LYS A 64 -12.83 5.83 2.80
N PRO A 65 -13.06 5.68 1.48
CA PRO A 65 -13.92 6.59 0.73
C PRO A 65 -15.40 6.45 1.12
N SER A 66 -16.23 7.40 0.67
CA SER A 66 -17.69 7.27 0.76
C SER A 66 -18.19 6.11 -0.12
N LEU A 67 -19.40 5.62 0.14
CA LEU A 67 -20.00 4.53 -0.63
C LEU A 67 -20.14 4.91 -2.12
N GLU A 68 -20.53 6.14 -2.41
CA GLU A 68 -20.65 6.64 -3.79
C GLU A 68 -19.30 6.56 -4.50
N LYS A 69 -18.22 6.96 -3.82
CA LYS A 69 -16.86 6.89 -4.37
C LYS A 69 -16.35 5.46 -4.51
N ALA A 70 -16.62 4.58 -3.56
CA ALA A 70 -16.27 3.17 -3.67
C ALA A 70 -16.93 2.52 -4.91
N ILE A 71 -18.21 2.83 -5.17
CA ILE A 71 -18.94 2.37 -6.37
C ILE A 71 -18.34 2.97 -7.64
N GLU A 72 -18.00 4.26 -7.64
CA GLU A 72 -17.34 4.93 -8.76
C GLU A 72 -15.98 4.30 -9.09
N PHE A 73 -15.15 4.04 -8.09
CA PHE A 73 -13.82 3.43 -8.25
C PHE A 73 -13.92 2.02 -8.84
N GLN A 74 -14.86 1.20 -8.37
CA GLN A 74 -15.09 -0.12 -8.92
C GLN A 74 -15.52 -0.05 -10.40
N LYS A 75 -16.43 0.87 -10.75
CA LYS A 75 -16.90 1.05 -12.13
C LYS A 75 -15.82 1.59 -13.07
N SER A 76 -14.96 2.47 -12.57
CA SER A 76 -13.94 3.14 -13.39
C SER A 76 -12.78 2.22 -13.77
N GLY A 77 -12.52 1.18 -12.95
CA GLY A 77 -11.33 0.34 -13.10
C GLY A 77 -10.04 1.10 -12.79
N GLY A 78 -8.90 0.40 -12.78
CA GLY A 78 -7.63 0.98 -12.37
C GLY A 78 -7.57 1.36 -10.89
N PHE A 79 -8.49 0.83 -10.07
CA PHE A 79 -8.48 0.95 -8.62
C PHE A 79 -8.31 -0.44 -7.99
N TYR A 80 -7.63 -0.45 -6.85
CA TYR A 80 -7.39 -1.65 -6.05
C TYR A 80 -7.60 -1.34 -4.58
N PHE A 81 -7.97 -2.32 -3.78
CA PHE A 81 -7.88 -2.19 -2.33
C PHE A 81 -6.41 -2.15 -1.89
N ASN A 82 -6.09 -1.29 -0.93
CA ASN A 82 -4.84 -1.35 -0.20
C ASN A 82 -4.83 -2.58 0.72
N SER A 83 -3.84 -3.45 0.56
CA SER A 83 -3.71 -4.66 1.40
C SER A 83 -3.18 -4.40 2.81
N GLY A 84 -2.78 -3.17 3.14
CA GLY A 84 -2.11 -2.86 4.40
C GLY A 84 -0.67 -3.38 4.49
N MET A 85 -0.15 -4.05 3.46
CA MET A 85 1.23 -4.49 3.39
C MET A 85 2.11 -3.47 2.67
N PHE A 86 3.37 -3.36 3.11
CA PHE A 86 4.34 -2.46 2.51
C PHE A 86 5.75 -3.04 2.45
N VAL A 87 6.53 -2.64 1.46
CA VAL A 87 7.97 -2.96 1.38
C VAL A 87 8.75 -1.70 1.04
N PHE A 88 9.80 -1.41 1.82
CA PHE A 88 10.64 -0.23 1.61
C PHE A 88 12.00 -0.37 2.29
N GLN A 89 12.92 0.52 1.93
CA GLN A 89 14.15 0.73 2.69
C GLN A 89 13.87 1.60 3.91
N ALA A 90 14.49 1.29 5.05
CA ALA A 90 14.30 2.03 6.29
C ALA A 90 14.62 3.53 6.13
N GLY A 91 15.76 3.85 5.49
CA GLY A 91 16.17 5.23 5.25
C GLY A 91 15.16 6.01 4.41
N VAL A 92 14.70 5.43 3.30
CA VAL A 92 13.68 6.04 2.42
C VAL A 92 12.40 6.33 3.20
N PHE A 93 11.92 5.39 4.01
CA PHE A 93 10.72 5.60 4.81
C PHE A 93 10.91 6.72 5.85
N LEU A 94 12.06 6.77 6.54
CA LEU A 94 12.37 7.84 7.48
C LEU A 94 12.47 9.21 6.79
N ASP A 95 13.03 9.27 5.58
CA ASP A 95 13.11 10.48 4.77
C ASP A 95 11.72 10.99 4.38
N GLU A 96 10.82 10.10 3.93
CA GLU A 96 9.43 10.45 3.62
C GLU A 96 8.66 10.86 4.89
N LEU A 97 8.86 10.18 6.01
CA LEU A 97 8.26 10.53 7.30
C LEU A 97 8.72 11.91 7.77
N LYS A 98 10.01 12.24 7.59
CA LYS A 98 10.56 13.58 7.90
C LYS A 98 9.91 14.68 7.05
N LYS A 99 9.63 14.41 5.77
CA LYS A 99 8.99 15.38 4.86
C LYS A 99 7.51 15.59 5.18
N HIS A 100 6.78 14.50 5.41
CA HIS A 100 5.32 14.54 5.45
C HIS A 100 4.72 14.49 6.86
N ALA A 101 5.43 13.95 7.85
CA ALA A 101 4.98 13.85 9.24
C ALA A 101 6.14 14.00 10.25
N PRO A 102 6.89 15.12 10.24
CA PRO A 102 8.08 15.31 11.07
C PRO A 102 7.82 15.21 12.58
N THR A 103 6.59 15.47 13.03
CA THR A 103 6.22 15.33 14.45
C THR A 103 6.19 13.87 14.89
N ILE A 104 5.76 12.95 14.03
CA ILE A 104 5.76 11.50 14.29
C ILE A 104 7.20 11.01 14.42
N LEU A 105 8.06 11.37 13.46
CA LEU A 105 9.48 10.98 13.50
C LEU A 105 10.15 11.42 14.81
N LYS A 106 9.98 12.69 15.19
CA LYS A 106 10.51 13.21 16.46
C LYS A 106 9.95 12.51 17.69
N GLY A 107 8.70 12.05 17.63
CA GLY A 107 8.09 11.26 18.69
C GLY A 107 8.77 9.90 18.85
N CYS A 108 9.03 9.20 17.73
CA CYS A 108 9.71 7.91 17.72
C CYS A 108 11.17 8.00 18.19
N GLU A 109 11.90 9.06 17.84
CA GLU A 109 13.30 9.26 18.25
C GLU A 109 13.48 9.50 19.76
N ARG A 110 12.39 9.86 20.47
CA ARG A 110 12.39 10.15 21.90
C ARG A 110 11.96 8.98 22.77
N ALA A 111 11.41 7.92 22.17
CA ALA A 111 10.93 6.72 22.86
C ALA A 111 12.09 5.75 23.13
#